data_AF-A0A2G9T3Q5-F1
#
_entry.id   AF-A0A2G9T3Q5-F1
#
_cell.length_a   1.000
_cell.length_b   1.000
_cell.length_c   1.000
_cell.angle_alpha   90.00
_cell.angle_beta   90.00
_cell.angle_gamma   90.00
#
_symmetry.space_group_name_H-M   'P 1'
#
loop_
_entity.id
_entity.type
_entity.pdbx_description
1 polymer ?
#
loop_
_entity_poly.entity_id
_entity_poly.type
_entity_poly.pdbx_seq_one_letter_code
_entity_poly.pdbx_strand_id
1 'polypeptide(L)'
;VFEFLSRGQISRSHSEFKGFRDDSCLERFSSGVRDPNCYTHSLRLDSAVELSNIPFTNYTLDFKGMIDYIFSTPQSLARLGFLGAFDSNWVAQNKIIGFPHPHVPSDHIPIMAQYAVIPTSHQRAPPPPHPLNNFTR
;
A
#
# COMPACT_ATOMS: atom_id res chain seq x y z
N VAL A 1 -2.77 1.12 8.47
CA VAL A 1 -1.60 0.35 7.92
C VAL A 1 -1.09 0.92 6.60
N PHE A 2 -1.93 1.07 5.56
CA PHE A 2 -1.51 1.62 4.26
C PHE A 2 -0.80 2.97 4.37
N GLU A 3 -1.30 3.88 5.21
CA GLU A 3 -0.67 5.18 5.47
C GLU A 3 0.78 5.03 5.96
N PHE A 4 1.02 4.14 6.92
CA PHE A 4 2.36 3.89 7.46
C PHE A 4 3.32 3.43 6.36
N LEU A 5 2.90 2.43 5.57
CA LEU A 5 3.71 1.87 4.47
C LEU A 5 3.99 2.89 3.35
N SER A 6 2.98 3.68 2.96
CA SER A 6 3.10 4.65 1.87
C SER A 6 3.85 5.93 2.27
N ARG A 7 3.71 6.39 3.51
CA ARG A 7 4.34 7.64 3.99
C ARG A 7 5.67 7.41 4.69
N GLY A 8 5.99 6.19 5.09
CA GLY A 8 7.16 5.90 5.92
C GLY A 8 6.99 6.29 7.38
N GLN A 9 5.82 6.82 7.77
CA GLN A 9 5.53 7.25 9.13
C GLN A 9 4.04 7.24 9.42
N ILE A 10 3.70 7.15 10.70
CA ILE A 10 2.33 7.24 11.19
C ILE A 10 2.31 7.90 12.58
N SER A 11 1.29 8.70 12.84
CA SER A 11 1.12 9.37 14.15
C SER A 11 0.97 8.35 15.28
N ARG A 12 1.61 8.59 16.42
CA ARG A 12 1.43 7.78 17.64
C ARG A 12 0.01 7.82 18.18
N SER A 13 -0.70 8.93 17.95
CA SER A 13 -2.10 9.10 18.34
C SER A 13 -3.09 8.56 17.31
N HIS A 14 -2.62 7.83 16.29
CA HIS A 14 -3.45 7.35 15.20
C HIS A 14 -4.63 6.50 15.72
N SER A 15 -5.80 6.70 15.09
CA SER A 15 -7.05 6.19 15.62
C SER A 15 -7.11 4.65 15.63
N GLU A 16 -6.52 4.02 14.61
CA GLU A 16 -6.48 2.57 14.42
C GLU A 16 -5.69 1.80 15.49
N PHE A 17 -4.81 2.46 16.26
CA PHE A 17 -4.09 1.79 17.36
C PHE A 17 -5.01 1.42 18.53
N LYS A 18 -6.22 1.98 18.61
CA LYS A 18 -7.22 1.67 19.65
C LYS A 18 -6.60 1.72 21.05
N GLY A 19 -6.53 0.59 21.77
CA GLY A 19 -5.98 0.50 23.13
C GLY A 19 -4.46 0.49 23.22
N PHE A 20 -3.73 0.39 22.10
CA PHE A 20 -2.27 0.32 22.08
C PHE A 20 -1.57 1.68 21.95
N ARG A 21 -2.31 2.80 21.90
CA ARG A 21 -1.73 4.13 21.64
C ARG A 21 -0.61 4.52 22.61
N ASP A 22 -0.76 4.13 23.88
CA ASP A 22 0.19 4.46 24.95
C ASP A 22 1.14 3.30 25.28
N ASP A 23 1.07 2.20 24.52
CA ASP A 23 1.91 1.03 24.78
C ASP A 23 3.30 1.21 24.17
N SER A 24 4.30 1.20 25.04
CA SER A 24 5.72 1.25 24.66
C SER A 24 6.18 0.11 23.75
N CYS A 25 5.39 -0.96 23.60
CA CYS A 25 5.72 -2.08 22.72
C CYS A 25 5.84 -1.65 21.24
N LEU A 26 5.08 -0.64 20.81
CA LEU A 26 5.08 -0.14 19.43
C LEU A 26 6.43 0.52 19.04
N GLU A 27 7.19 1.00 20.02
CA GLU A 27 8.52 1.59 19.81
C GLU A 27 9.49 0.63 19.13
N ARG A 28 9.33 -0.67 19.39
CA ARG A 28 10.23 -1.71 18.87
C ARG A 28 10.12 -1.88 17.35
N PHE A 29 9.04 -1.36 16.75
CA PHE A 29 8.81 -1.41 15.30
C PHE A 29 9.20 -0.11 14.60
N SER A 30 9.52 0.96 15.35
CA SER A 30 9.96 2.22 14.76
C SER A 30 11.45 2.18 14.44
N SER A 31 11.83 2.63 13.25
CA SER A 31 13.22 2.76 12.82
C SER A 31 13.78 4.16 13.11
N GLY A 32 15.11 4.29 13.12
CA GLY A 32 15.79 5.59 13.19
C GLY A 32 15.76 6.24 14.57
N VAL A 33 15.91 7.57 14.58
CA VAL A 33 15.88 8.37 15.82
C VAL A 33 14.44 8.41 16.34
N ARG A 34 14.28 8.24 17.66
CA ARG A 34 12.99 8.30 18.33
C ARG A 34 12.31 9.65 18.06
N ASP A 35 11.19 9.60 17.35
CA ASP A 35 10.27 10.73 17.15
C ASP A 35 9.16 10.65 18.21
N PRO A 36 8.92 11.71 19.00
CA PRO A 36 7.88 11.74 20.03
C PRO A 36 6.44 11.77 19.48
N ASN A 37 6.26 12.08 18.19
CA ASN A 37 4.95 12.22 17.55
C ASN A 37 4.62 11.08 16.59
N CYS A 38 5.63 10.45 15.99
CA CYS A 38 5.45 9.44 14.96
C CYS A 38 6.19 8.13 15.25
N TYR A 39 5.65 7.03 14.72
CA TYR A 39 6.40 5.81 14.42
C TYR A 39 6.85 5.86 12.95
N THR A 40 8.04 5.38 12.63
CA THR A 40 8.61 5.49 11.28
C THR A 40 9.25 4.20 10.77
N HIS A 41 9.36 4.06 9.45
CA HIS A 41 10.21 3.07 8.80
C HIS A 41 11.07 3.73 7.71
N SER A 42 12.24 3.15 7.42
CA SER A 42 13.17 3.72 6.44
C SER A 42 12.95 3.22 5.00
N LEU A 43 12.00 2.29 4.80
CA LEU A 43 11.65 1.80 3.46
C LEU A 43 10.95 2.90 2.66
N ARG A 44 11.38 3.14 1.42
CA ARG A 44 10.76 4.11 0.50
C ARG A 44 9.80 3.39 -0.42
N LEU A 45 8.65 3.01 0.12
CA LEU A 45 7.72 2.13 -0.57
C LEU A 45 6.75 2.93 -1.45
N ASP A 46 6.45 2.37 -2.61
CA ASP A 46 5.42 2.82 -3.52
C ASP A 46 4.46 1.67 -3.85
N SER A 47 3.16 1.96 -3.90
CA SER A 47 2.15 0.96 -4.23
C SER A 47 2.05 0.78 -5.73
N ALA A 48 2.15 -0.45 -6.21
CA ALA A 48 2.02 -0.77 -7.63
C ALA A 48 0.62 -0.50 -8.16
N VAL A 49 -0.38 -0.56 -7.29
CA VAL A 49 -1.81 -0.48 -7.60
C VAL A 49 -2.40 0.73 -6.88
N GLU A 50 -3.15 1.54 -7.63
CA GLU A 50 -3.83 2.74 -7.12
C GLU A 50 -5.35 2.56 -7.23
N LEU A 51 -6.10 3.10 -6.26
CA LEU A 51 -7.58 3.01 -6.24
C LEU A 51 -8.22 3.64 -7.48
N SER A 52 -7.56 4.61 -8.11
CA SER A 52 -7.98 5.22 -9.37
C SER A 52 -8.00 4.23 -10.54
N ASN A 53 -7.18 3.18 -10.47
CA ASN A 53 -6.99 2.23 -11.57
C ASN A 53 -7.60 0.85 -11.29
N ILE A 54 -7.60 0.41 -10.04
CA ILE A 54 -8.23 -0.85 -9.60
C ILE A 54 -9.16 -0.52 -8.43
N PRO A 55 -10.49 -0.50 -8.63
CA PRO A 55 -11.42 -0.02 -7.60
C PRO A 55 -11.55 -0.98 -6.41
N PHE A 56 -11.29 -2.27 -6.62
CA PHE A 56 -11.35 -3.30 -5.58
C PHE A 56 -10.45 -4.48 -5.93
N THR A 57 -9.89 -5.10 -4.89
CA THR A 57 -9.14 -6.36 -4.97
C THR A 57 -9.88 -7.50 -4.30
N ASN A 58 -10.86 -7.20 -3.44
CA ASN A 58 -11.84 -8.15 -2.94
C ASN A 58 -13.25 -7.71 -3.39
N TYR A 59 -14.04 -8.65 -3.89
CA TYR A 59 -15.38 -8.40 -4.39
C TYR A 59 -16.34 -9.48 -3.92
N THR A 60 -17.00 -9.26 -2.77
CA THR A 60 -18.06 -10.11 -2.24
C THR A 60 -19.40 -9.37 -2.24
N LEU A 61 -20.47 -10.02 -1.81
CA LEU A 61 -21.78 -9.37 -1.66
C LEU A 61 -21.71 -8.21 -0.66
N ASP A 62 -21.16 -8.47 0.53
CA ASP A 62 -21.17 -7.57 1.68
C ASP A 62 -20.00 -6.60 1.71
N PHE A 63 -18.88 -6.95 1.06
CA PHE A 63 -17.67 -6.14 1.05
C PHE A 63 -17.05 -6.06 -0.35
N LYS A 64 -16.76 -4.83 -0.77
CA LYS A 64 -16.04 -4.52 -2.01
C LYS A 64 -15.01 -3.47 -1.67
N GLY A 65 -13.72 -3.78 -1.84
CA GLY A 65 -12.66 -2.85 -1.44
C GLY A 65 -11.27 -3.28 -1.84
N MET A 66 -10.32 -2.35 -1.70
CA MET A 66 -8.90 -2.60 -1.90
C MET A 66 -8.26 -3.00 -0.58
N ILE A 67 -7.89 -4.27 -0.49
CA ILE A 67 -7.21 -4.84 0.69
C ILE A 67 -5.93 -5.60 0.34
N ASP A 68 -5.60 -5.69 -0.95
CA ASP A 68 -4.40 -6.35 -1.46
C ASP A 68 -3.48 -5.31 -2.12
N TYR A 69 -2.19 -5.38 -1.82
CA TYR A 69 -1.20 -4.38 -2.26
C TYR A 69 0.11 -5.05 -2.66
N ILE A 70 0.77 -4.51 -3.69
CA ILE A 70 2.17 -4.81 -4.00
C ILE A 70 2.96 -3.54 -3.72
N PHE A 71 3.77 -3.53 -2.67
CA PHE A 71 4.70 -2.43 -2.40
C PHE A 71 6.08 -2.74 -2.97
N SER A 72 6.73 -1.74 -3.55
CA SER A 72 8.08 -1.83 -4.11
C SER A 72 8.90 -0.60 -3.73
N THR A 73 10.23 -0.68 -3.85
CA THR A 73 11.11 0.49 -3.67
C THR A 73 11.49 1.01 -5.05
N PRO A 74 10.98 2.18 -5.50
CA PRO A 74 11.19 2.66 -6.87
C PRO A 74 12.66 2.82 -7.27
N GLN A 75 13.55 3.01 -6.29
CA GLN A 75 14.99 3.11 -6.54
C GLN A 75 15.62 1.79 -6.99
N SER A 76 15.08 0.64 -6.58
CA SER A 76 15.60 -0.69 -6.92
C SER A 76 14.68 -1.46 -7.87
N LEU A 77 13.39 -1.12 -7.93
CA LEU A 77 12.39 -1.76 -8.76
C LEU A 77 11.60 -0.68 -9.52
N ALA A 78 11.98 -0.42 -10.77
CA ALA A 78 11.22 0.48 -11.63
C ALA A 78 9.98 -0.24 -12.17
N ARG A 79 8.79 0.26 -11.83
CA ARG A 79 7.52 -0.26 -12.35
C ARG A 79 7.42 0.02 -13.85
N LEU A 80 7.31 -1.04 -14.64
CA LEU A 80 7.10 -0.96 -16.10
C LEU A 80 5.61 -0.93 -16.45
N GLY A 81 4.78 -1.57 -15.64
CA GLY A 81 3.33 -1.62 -15.82
C GLY A 81 2.65 -2.48 -14.76
N PHE A 82 1.32 -2.53 -14.82
CA PHE A 82 0.48 -3.37 -13.95
C PHE A 82 -0.74 -3.88 -14.70
N LEU A 83 -1.33 -4.98 -14.21
CA LEU A 83 -2.57 -5.52 -14.74
C LEU A 83 -3.74 -4.63 -14.32
N GLY A 84 -4.51 -4.13 -15.30
CA GLY A 84 -5.65 -3.25 -15.04
C GLY A 84 -6.80 -3.91 -14.28
N ALA A 85 -7.83 -3.12 -13.95
CA ALA A 85 -9.01 -3.62 -13.26
C ALA A 85 -9.71 -4.75 -14.02
N PHE A 86 -10.42 -5.59 -13.26
CA PHE A 86 -11.34 -6.57 -13.80
C PHE A 86 -12.45 -5.89 -14.61
N ASP A 87 -12.88 -6.49 -15.73
CA ASP A 87 -13.88 -5.89 -16.60
C ASP A 87 -15.24 -5.76 -15.91
N SER A 88 -15.58 -4.53 -15.52
CA SER A 88 -16.85 -4.22 -14.85
C SER A 88 -18.07 -4.45 -15.74
N ASN A 89 -17.92 -4.36 -17.06
CA ASN A 89 -19.03 -4.59 -17.99
C ASN A 89 -19.40 -6.08 -18.00
N TRP A 90 -18.41 -6.97 -18.03
CA TRP A 90 -18.65 -8.41 -17.94
C TRP A 90 -19.33 -8.78 -16.61
N VAL A 91 -18.89 -8.20 -15.49
CA VAL A 91 -19.51 -8.41 -14.17
C VAL A 91 -20.99 -7.98 -14.19
N ALA A 92 -21.28 -6.79 -14.73
CA ALA A 92 -22.65 -6.26 -14.81
C ALA A 92 -23.55 -7.10 -15.75
N GLN A 93 -23.06 -7.46 -16.94
CA GLN A 93 -23.80 -8.25 -17.92
C GLN A 93 -24.18 -9.64 -17.39
N ASN A 94 -23.29 -10.27 -16.60
CA ASN A 94 -23.53 -11.57 -15.98
C ASN A 94 -24.24 -11.47 -14.62
N LYS A 95 -24.63 -10.27 -14.18
CA LYS A 95 -25.32 -10.01 -12.91
C LYS A 95 -24.58 -10.56 -11.70
N ILE A 96 -23.24 -10.47 -11.72
CA ILE A 96 -22.39 -11.01 -10.66
C ILE A 96 -22.34 -10.00 -9.51
N ILE A 97 -22.93 -10.37 -8.38
CA ILE A 97 -23.03 -9.51 -7.18
C ILE A 97 -21.85 -9.68 -6.21
N GLY A 98 -21.04 -10.72 -6.40
CA GLY A 98 -19.87 -11.08 -5.61
C GLY A 98 -19.15 -12.30 -6.20
N PHE A 99 -17.92 -12.49 -5.75
CA PHE A 99 -17.06 -13.65 -5.98
C PHE A 99 -16.89 -14.44 -4.66
N PRO A 100 -16.51 -15.74 -4.69
CA PRO A 100 -16.22 -16.55 -5.88
C PRO A 100 -17.46 -16.80 -6.75
N HIS A 101 -17.22 -17.16 -8.01
CA HIS A 101 -18.22 -17.46 -9.04
C HIS A 101 -17.74 -18.68 -9.87
N PRO A 102 -18.60 -19.46 -10.55
CA PRO A 102 -18.14 -20.61 -11.36
C PRO A 102 -17.01 -20.33 -12.36
N HIS A 103 -16.86 -19.08 -12.80
CA HIS A 103 -15.78 -18.62 -13.69
C HIS A 103 -14.65 -17.84 -12.98
N VAL A 104 -14.80 -17.55 -11.69
CA VAL A 104 -13.84 -16.78 -10.88
C VAL A 104 -13.64 -17.50 -9.54
N PRO A 105 -12.55 -18.24 -9.36
CA PRO A 105 -12.43 -19.23 -8.28
C PRO A 105 -12.12 -18.63 -6.89
N SER A 106 -11.87 -17.32 -6.79
CA SER A 106 -11.57 -16.62 -5.53
C SER A 106 -12.43 -15.36 -5.42
N ASP A 107 -12.73 -14.95 -4.19
CA ASP A 107 -13.29 -13.63 -3.86
C ASP A 107 -12.29 -12.48 -4.02
N HIS A 108 -11.00 -12.80 -4.13
CA HIS A 108 -9.95 -11.85 -4.45
C HIS A 108 -9.60 -11.86 -5.95
N ILE A 109 -9.44 -10.67 -6.51
CA ILE A 109 -9.03 -10.41 -7.88
C ILE A 109 -7.51 -10.31 -7.91
N PRO A 110 -6.81 -11.11 -8.74
CA PRO A 110 -5.36 -11.05 -8.82
C PRO A 110 -4.87 -9.66 -9.23
N ILE A 111 -3.90 -9.14 -8.47
CA ILE A 111 -3.10 -7.98 -8.86
C ILE A 111 -1.74 -8.44 -9.37
N MET A 112 -1.23 -7.76 -10.40
CA MET A 112 0.05 -8.08 -11.01
C MET A 112 0.76 -6.77 -11.40
N ALA A 113 2.07 -6.73 -11.20
CA ALA A 113 2.93 -5.65 -11.64
C ALA A 113 4.22 -6.19 -12.24
N GLN A 114 4.71 -5.50 -13.27
CA GLN A 114 5.98 -5.80 -13.93
C GLN A 114 7.03 -4.78 -13.49
N TYR A 115 8.20 -5.26 -13.11
CA TYR A 115 9.32 -4.42 -12.66
C TYR A 115 10.60 -4.72 -13.41
N ALA A 116 11.39 -3.67 -13.64
CA ALA A 116 12.81 -3.80 -13.96
C ALA A 116 13.64 -3.62 -12.67
N VAL A 117 14.58 -4.53 -12.44
CA VAL A 117 15.52 -4.42 -11.32
C VAL A 117 16.61 -3.40 -11.68
N ILE A 118 16.80 -2.40 -10.83
CA ILE A 118 17.87 -1.41 -10.95
C ILE A 118 19.02 -1.83 -10.03
N PRO A 119 20.18 -2.26 -10.60
CA PRO A 119 21.35 -2.62 -9.80
C PRO A 119 21.82 -1.46 -8.94
N THR A 120 22.38 -1.75 -7.77
CA THR A 120 22.87 -0.74 -6.82
C THR A 120 23.89 0.21 -7.43
N SER A 121 24.70 -0.26 -8.39
CA SER A 121 25.67 0.57 -9.14
C SER A 121 25.02 1.68 -9.97
N HIS A 122 23.73 1.55 -10.31
CA HIS A 122 22.96 2.51 -11.11
C HIS A 122 21.91 3.26 -10.29
N GLN A 123 21.85 3.03 -8.97
CA GLN A 123 20.94 3.75 -8.10
C GLN A 123 21.47 5.16 -7.84
N ARG A 124 20.64 6.18 -8.09
CA ARG A 124 20.98 7.55 -7.66
C ARG A 124 21.03 7.58 -6.15
N ALA A 125 21.97 8.35 -5.60
CA ALA A 125 22.00 8.65 -4.18
C ALA A 125 20.60 9.13 -3.74
N PRO A 126 20.02 8.52 -2.69
CA PRO A 126 18.73 8.95 -2.21
C PRO A 126 18.80 10.45 -1.86
N PRO A 127 17.80 11.27 -2.24
CA PRO A 127 17.73 12.63 -1.73
C PRO A 127 17.77 12.58 -0.19
N PRO A 128 18.42 13.58 0.45
CA PRO A 128 18.46 13.66 1.90
C PRO A 128 17.02 13.58 2.45
N PRO A 129 16.81 12.92 3.60
CA PRO A 129 15.49 12.85 4.21
C PRO A 129 14.94 14.28 4.33
N HIS A 130 13.70 14.48 3.89
CA HIS A 130 13.04 15.78 4.01
C HIS A 130 13.16 16.26 5.46
N PRO A 131 13.61 17.51 5.71
CA PRO A 131 13.62 18.05 7.06
C PRO A 131 12.19 18.02 7.60
N LEU A 132 12.03 17.55 8.84
CA LEU A 132 10.76 17.40 9.57
C LEU A 132 9.97 18.71 9.79
N ASN A 133 10.43 19.84 9.24
CA ASN A 133 9.78 21.14 9.38
C ASN A 133 9.24 21.62 8.04
N ASN A 134 7.93 21.45 7.85
CA ASN A 134 6.98 22.47 7.41
C ASN A 134 5.80 21.83 6.68
N PHE A 135 4.84 21.33 7.44
CA PHE A 135 3.46 21.26 6.96
C PHE A 135 2.57 21.86 8.04
N THR A 136 2.22 23.13 7.82
CA THR A 136 1.22 23.88 8.56
C THR A 136 -0.14 23.19 8.39
N ARG A 137 -0.86 23.12 9.53
CA ARG A 137 -2.26 22.72 9.76
C ARG A 137 -3.18 22.47 8.55
#